data_AF-A0A6J2S621-F1
#
_entry.id   AF-A0A6J2S621-F1
#
_cell.length_a   1.000
_cell.length_b   1.000
_cell.length_c   1.000
_cell.angle_alpha   90.00
_cell.angle_beta   90.00
_cell.angle_gamma   90.00
#
_symmetry.space_group_name_H-M   'P 1'
#
loop_
_entity.id
_entity.type
_entity.pdbx_description
1 polymer ?
#
loop_
_entity_poly.entity_id
_entity_poly.type
_entity_poly.pdbx_seq_one_letter_code
_entity_poly.pdbx_strand_id
1 'polypeptide(L)'
;MFAPDSTVYNETDSDGYCYIGSCKEDNGSCHEGESWKESNCRIATCHNGNVTYKLTQCPTPVVCANNFHPTLVQDDDGCCTHYECQCICYGWGDPHYVSFDGTYYGFQGNCSYWLVKEILPKYNFSVMIDNYYCGSVGGLSCPQSITVFYKSYKIFITQKDVNGNFTNQISVNDKHVSPAYQNGDFRITTTGIDTVLVIPKIHAKITFSGLIFSIYLPFSEFGNNTQGQCGTCDNNRKNDCMLPSGKIDPSCPNMAHEWHANDSYCEPIPPTPTTTPTPNTCNTTICEIIKSSVFESCHKVIDYSPFVVSCEFDICHMHIKRIGCTSLQTYAEICAEAGVCVDWRNATDGLCEYTCPSPKVYQACGPQVEPTCDSWYNQKFIYTVNEFSAMTNVKSEGCFCPNDSILLSSTSDECVPNCAQPPLSCDEEGQVKVTDTVGCCQKDKCG
;
A
#
# COMPACT_ATOMS: atom_id res chain seq x y z
N MET A 1 37.60 -0.98 58.00
CA MET A 1 36.97 -0.37 56.82
C MET A 1 37.86 -0.69 55.63
N PHE A 2 37.32 -1.40 54.65
CA PHE A 2 38.03 -1.75 53.41
C PHE A 2 37.89 -0.58 52.41
N ALA A 3 38.86 -0.41 51.51
CA ALA A 3 38.82 0.65 50.50
C ALA A 3 37.74 0.37 49.42
N PRO A 4 37.22 1.39 48.72
CA PRO A 4 36.33 1.20 47.57
C PRO A 4 36.97 0.28 46.52
N ASP A 5 36.16 -0.59 45.92
CA ASP A 5 36.54 -1.62 44.94
C ASP A 5 37.56 -2.66 45.44
N SER A 6 37.87 -2.67 46.74
CA SER A 6 38.72 -3.71 47.29
C SER A 6 37.97 -5.04 47.40
N THR A 7 38.67 -6.12 47.05
CA THR A 7 38.17 -7.48 47.27
C THR A 7 38.29 -7.81 48.76
N VAL A 8 37.15 -8.11 49.39
CA VAL A 8 36.99 -8.32 50.83
C VAL A 8 37.12 -9.80 51.19
N TYR A 9 36.68 -10.70 50.30
CA TYR A 9 37.00 -12.12 50.38
C TYR A 9 37.01 -12.76 48.98
N ASN A 10 37.88 -13.75 48.79
CA ASN A 10 38.00 -14.54 47.59
C ASN A 10 38.19 -16.00 48.02
N GLU A 11 37.11 -16.78 48.01
CA GLU A 11 37.14 -18.19 48.39
C GLU A 11 36.60 -19.06 47.25
N THR A 12 37.23 -20.22 47.06
CA THR A 12 36.77 -21.25 46.14
C THR A 12 36.21 -22.38 46.99
N ASP A 13 34.96 -22.77 46.75
CA ASP A 13 34.37 -23.89 47.46
C ASP A 13 34.96 -25.24 46.99
N SER A 14 34.55 -26.31 47.66
CA SER A 14 34.99 -27.68 47.34
C SER A 14 34.58 -28.17 45.95
N ASP A 15 33.65 -27.47 45.29
CA ASP A 15 33.14 -27.78 43.96
C ASP A 15 33.82 -26.94 42.86
N GLY A 16 34.77 -26.06 43.23
CA GLY A 16 35.56 -25.27 42.30
C GLY A 16 34.95 -23.92 41.90
N TYR A 17 33.89 -23.48 42.58
CA TYR A 17 33.27 -22.17 42.32
C TYR A 17 33.95 -21.07 43.13
N CYS A 18 34.46 -20.05 42.45
CA CYS A 18 35.05 -18.86 43.10
C CYS A 18 33.97 -17.84 43.45
N TYR A 19 33.96 -17.41 44.72
CA TYR A 19 33.16 -16.30 45.23
C TYR A 19 34.06 -15.12 45.54
N ILE A 20 33.83 -14.01 44.86
CA ILE A 20 34.56 -12.74 45.09
C ILE A 20 33.55 -11.75 45.67
N GLY A 21 33.77 -11.36 46.94
CA GLY A 21 33.06 -10.23 47.55
C GLY A 21 33.88 -8.97 47.40
N SER A 22 33.36 -7.93 46.75
CA SER A 22 33.99 -6.60 46.66
C SER A 22 33.23 -5.55 47.45
N CYS A 23 33.95 -4.61 48.05
CA CYS A 23 33.38 -3.41 48.65
C CYS A 23 33.00 -2.44 47.53
N LYS A 24 31.71 -2.39 47.15
CA LYS A 24 31.20 -1.26 46.37
C LYS A 24 31.14 -0.03 47.27
N GLU A 25 31.59 1.10 46.74
CA GLU A 25 31.35 2.40 47.36
C GLU A 25 29.83 2.61 47.43
N ASP A 26 29.27 2.63 48.65
CA ASP A 26 27.95 3.21 48.86
C ASP A 26 28.12 4.72 48.64
N ASN A 27 27.98 5.15 47.38
CA ASN A 27 27.91 6.56 47.01
C ASN A 27 26.52 7.13 47.40
N GLY A 28 26.05 6.77 48.60
CA GLY A 28 24.66 6.83 49.07
C GLY A 28 24.17 8.22 49.46
N SER A 29 24.64 9.26 48.78
CA SER A 29 23.98 10.56 48.80
C SER A 29 23.99 11.13 47.40
N CYS A 30 22.91 10.90 46.67
CA CYS A 30 22.61 11.66 45.47
C CYS A 30 22.56 13.16 45.83
N HIS A 31 22.99 14.01 44.91
CA HIS A 31 23.02 15.45 45.17
C HIS A 31 21.61 16.03 45.04
N GLU A 32 21.23 16.98 45.91
CA GLU A 32 19.89 17.60 45.84
C GLU A 32 19.60 18.15 44.44
N GLY A 33 18.48 17.74 43.85
CA GLY A 33 18.07 18.14 42.50
C GLY A 33 18.78 17.40 41.36
N GLU A 34 19.74 16.52 41.65
CA GLU A 34 20.37 15.66 40.65
C GLU A 34 19.32 14.76 39.99
N SER A 35 19.32 14.72 38.66
CA SER A 35 18.46 13.83 37.89
C SER A 35 19.27 13.04 36.88
N TRP A 36 19.02 11.74 36.80
CA TRP A 36 19.68 10.85 35.85
C TRP A 36 18.69 9.88 35.23
N LYS A 37 19.01 9.42 34.02
CA LYS A 37 18.25 8.37 33.34
C LYS A 37 18.59 7.04 34.00
N GLU A 38 17.70 6.52 34.84
CA GLU A 38 17.86 5.21 35.50
C GLU A 38 17.61 4.08 34.50
N SER A 39 16.61 4.28 33.63
CA SER A 39 16.30 3.41 32.52
C SER A 39 15.66 4.22 31.38
N ASN A 40 15.40 3.60 30.23
CA ASN A 40 14.66 4.25 29.14
C ASN A 40 13.30 4.79 29.58
N CYS A 41 12.71 4.18 30.62
CA CYS A 41 11.41 4.55 31.15
C CYS A 41 11.37 5.29 32.47
N ARG A 42 12.51 5.50 33.11
CA ARG A 42 12.53 6.20 34.39
C ARG A 42 13.66 7.18 34.46
N ILE A 43 13.28 8.37 34.87
CA ILE A 43 14.17 9.41 35.34
C ILE A 43 14.15 9.33 36.85
N ALA A 44 15.32 9.11 37.44
CA ALA A 44 15.53 9.20 38.87
C ALA A 44 15.90 10.65 39.22
N THR A 45 15.31 11.19 40.28
CA THR A 45 15.58 12.54 40.78
C THR A 45 15.78 12.48 42.29
N CYS A 46 16.89 13.05 42.76
CA CYS A 46 17.21 13.12 44.17
C CYS A 46 16.50 14.28 44.86
N HIS A 47 15.85 14.00 45.97
CA HIS A 47 15.24 14.99 46.84
C HIS A 47 15.46 14.62 48.32
N ASN A 48 16.13 15.51 49.06
CA ASN A 48 16.62 15.35 50.42
C ASN A 48 17.36 14.02 50.67
N GLY A 49 18.23 13.62 49.73
CA GLY A 49 18.97 12.36 49.79
C GLY A 49 18.12 11.10 49.51
N ASN A 50 16.84 11.26 49.16
CA ASN A 50 15.97 10.17 48.76
C ASN A 50 15.73 10.21 47.24
N VAL A 51 15.85 9.06 46.58
CA VAL A 51 15.66 8.96 45.13
C VAL A 51 14.18 8.76 44.82
N THR A 52 13.62 9.68 44.05
CA THR A 52 12.27 9.58 43.49
C THR A 52 12.34 9.22 42.01
N TYR A 53 11.32 8.54 41.49
CA TYR A 53 11.30 8.10 40.10
C TYR A 53 10.10 8.70 39.38
N LYS A 54 10.36 9.32 38.23
CA LYS A 54 9.32 9.78 37.31
C LYS A 54 9.40 8.97 36.03
N LEU A 55 8.24 8.52 35.55
CA LEU A 55 8.15 7.85 34.25
C LEU A 55 8.50 8.84 33.12
N THR A 56 9.21 8.35 32.11
CA THR A 56 9.41 9.09 30.86
C THR A 56 8.06 9.47 30.27
N GLN A 57 7.90 10.72 29.85
CA GLN A 57 6.64 11.22 29.31
C GLN A 57 6.58 10.93 27.81
N CYS A 58 5.66 10.07 27.40
CA CYS A 58 5.49 9.69 25.99
C CYS A 58 4.72 10.75 25.18
N PRO A 59 4.93 10.81 23.85
CA PRO A 59 4.20 11.71 22.97
C PRO A 59 2.68 11.51 23.04
N THR A 60 1.94 12.61 22.89
CA THR A 60 0.47 12.55 22.81
C THR A 60 0.02 12.06 21.43
N PRO A 61 -1.19 11.46 21.32
CA PRO A 61 -1.74 11.05 20.04
C PRO A 61 -1.83 12.23 19.07
N VAL A 62 -1.39 12.00 17.82
CA VAL A 62 -1.51 12.98 16.74
C VAL A 62 -2.86 12.82 16.04
N VAL A 63 -3.40 13.93 15.53
CA VAL A 63 -4.55 13.92 14.62
C VAL A 63 -4.01 14.09 13.22
N CYS A 64 -4.31 13.14 12.34
CA CYS A 64 -3.81 13.14 10.98
C CYS A 64 -4.65 14.07 10.10
N ALA A 65 -3.98 14.94 9.37
CA ALA A 65 -4.57 15.89 8.45
C ALA A 65 -5.38 15.17 7.38
N ASN A 66 -4.96 14.00 6.92
CA ASN A 66 -5.69 13.19 5.94
C ASN A 66 -6.86 12.37 6.52
N ASN A 67 -7.17 12.52 7.82
CA ASN A 67 -8.24 11.82 8.54
C ASN A 67 -8.06 10.29 8.67
N PHE A 68 -6.94 9.71 8.21
CA PHE A 68 -6.65 8.31 8.50
C PHE A 68 -6.35 8.12 9.98
N HIS A 69 -6.65 6.92 10.51
CA HIS A 69 -6.23 6.57 11.85
C HIS A 69 -4.71 6.48 11.92
N PRO A 70 -4.07 7.15 12.90
CA PRO A 70 -2.63 7.04 13.06
C PRO A 70 -2.24 5.63 13.50
N THR A 71 -1.09 5.18 13.02
CA THR A 71 -0.50 3.89 13.39
C THR A 71 0.36 4.03 14.65
N LEU A 72 0.22 3.09 15.57
CA LEU A 72 1.05 3.04 16.78
C LEU A 72 2.41 2.43 16.46
N VAL A 73 3.47 3.18 16.78
CA VAL A 73 4.87 2.78 16.58
C VAL A 73 5.56 2.69 17.94
N GLN A 74 6.38 1.64 18.12
CA GLN A 74 7.23 1.48 19.30
C GLN A 74 8.51 2.27 19.11
N ASP A 75 8.88 3.05 20.11
CA ASP A 75 10.15 3.79 20.09
C ASP A 75 11.32 2.81 20.24
N ASP A 76 12.46 3.12 19.62
CA ASP A 76 13.66 2.27 19.64
C ASP A 76 14.17 1.97 21.06
N ASP A 77 13.88 2.86 22.01
CA ASP A 77 14.28 2.71 23.40
C ASP A 77 13.39 1.75 24.20
N GLY A 78 12.33 1.23 23.56
CA GLY A 78 11.37 0.27 24.10
C GLY A 78 10.49 0.83 25.21
N CYS A 79 10.52 2.15 25.42
CA CYS A 79 9.81 2.76 26.53
C CYS A 79 8.47 3.35 26.16
N CYS A 80 8.49 4.15 25.10
CA CYS A 80 7.33 4.87 24.65
C CYS A 80 6.78 4.27 23.37
N THR A 81 5.53 4.63 23.13
CA THR A 81 4.93 4.50 21.82
C THR A 81 4.52 5.88 21.37
N HIS A 82 4.59 6.09 20.06
CA HIS A 82 4.06 7.29 19.44
C HIS A 82 3.15 6.91 18.28
N TYR A 83 2.36 7.88 17.86
CA TYR A 83 1.43 7.73 16.76
C TYR A 83 2.02 8.43 15.54
N GLU A 84 2.12 7.70 14.44
CA GLU A 84 2.53 8.24 13.14
C GLU A 84 1.34 8.30 12.19
N CYS A 85 1.25 9.38 11.42
CA CYS A 85 0.24 9.49 10.37
C CYS A 85 0.67 8.70 9.14
N GLN A 86 -0.26 7.97 8.53
CA GLN A 86 -0.01 7.26 7.30
C GLN A 86 -0.02 8.24 6.12
N CYS A 87 0.87 8.10 5.15
CA CYS A 87 0.86 8.93 3.94
C CYS A 87 0.32 8.10 2.78
N ILE A 88 -0.93 8.35 2.42
CA ILE A 88 -1.64 7.66 1.34
C ILE A 88 -2.08 8.68 0.30
N CYS A 89 -1.49 8.62 -0.88
CA CYS A 89 -1.87 9.41 -2.05
C CYS A 89 -2.65 8.52 -3.01
N TYR A 90 -3.74 9.02 -3.58
CA TYR A 90 -4.53 8.25 -4.52
C TYR A 90 -5.22 9.15 -5.52
N GLY A 91 -5.58 8.58 -6.66
CA GLY A 91 -6.32 9.28 -7.70
C GLY A 91 -7.17 8.33 -8.51
N TRP A 92 -8.24 8.86 -9.08
CA TRP A 92 -9.18 8.09 -9.89
C TRP A 92 -9.79 8.92 -11.00
N GLY A 93 -10.06 8.27 -12.12
CA GLY A 93 -10.57 8.91 -13.32
C GLY A 93 -9.51 9.72 -14.06
N ASP A 94 -8.93 10.75 -13.42
CA ASP A 94 -8.40 11.98 -14.03
C ASP A 94 -9.59 12.90 -14.45
N PRO A 95 -10.08 13.70 -13.47
CA PRO A 95 -9.18 14.63 -12.78
C PRO A 95 -8.97 14.44 -11.27
N HIS A 96 -9.44 13.40 -10.59
CA HIS A 96 -9.50 13.41 -9.11
C HIS A 96 -8.21 12.91 -8.46
N TYR A 97 -7.60 13.74 -7.60
CA TYR A 97 -6.40 13.41 -6.83
C TYR A 97 -6.59 13.78 -5.36
N VAL A 98 -5.96 13.02 -4.46
CA VAL A 98 -5.82 13.31 -3.04
C VAL A 98 -4.34 13.16 -2.65
N SER A 99 -3.76 14.23 -2.12
CA SER A 99 -2.37 14.26 -1.63
C SER A 99 -2.16 13.36 -0.40
N PHE A 100 -0.91 13.12 -0.01
CA PHE A 100 -0.57 12.38 1.21
C PHE A 100 -1.23 12.93 2.49
N ASP A 101 -1.39 14.25 2.57
CA ASP A 101 -2.00 14.94 3.71
C ASP A 101 -3.50 15.21 3.55
N GLY A 102 -4.11 14.72 2.46
CA GLY A 102 -5.56 14.71 2.25
C GLY A 102 -6.12 15.95 1.55
N THR A 103 -5.31 16.69 0.81
CA THR A 103 -5.79 17.77 -0.07
C THR A 103 -6.37 17.16 -1.35
N TYR A 104 -7.68 17.31 -1.53
CA TYR A 104 -8.38 16.95 -2.76
C TYR A 104 -8.24 18.06 -3.81
N TYR A 105 -7.89 17.70 -5.04
CA TYR A 105 -7.85 18.62 -6.17
C TYR A 105 -8.15 17.93 -7.50
N GLY A 106 -8.57 18.74 -8.48
CA GLY A 106 -8.82 18.32 -9.86
C GLY A 106 -7.62 18.63 -10.75
N PHE A 107 -7.06 17.69 -11.50
CA PHE A 107 -6.02 17.99 -12.49
C PHE A 107 -6.25 17.20 -13.78
N GLN A 108 -6.23 17.88 -14.93
CA GLN A 108 -6.28 17.26 -16.26
C GLN A 108 -5.04 17.65 -17.05
N GLY A 109 -4.30 16.65 -17.51
CA GLY A 109 -3.15 16.83 -18.37
C GLY A 109 -2.87 15.59 -19.19
N ASN A 110 -2.47 15.76 -20.45
CA ASN A 110 -2.08 14.69 -21.34
C ASN A 110 -0.55 14.62 -21.42
N CYS A 111 0.06 14.09 -20.37
CA CYS A 111 1.51 13.98 -20.25
C CYS A 111 1.91 12.96 -19.20
N SER A 112 3.23 12.75 -19.08
CA SER A 112 3.82 12.03 -17.96
C SER A 112 4.09 12.99 -16.80
N TYR A 113 3.61 12.67 -15.61
CA TYR A 113 3.74 13.51 -14.42
C TYR A 113 4.32 12.75 -13.24
N TRP A 114 5.16 13.43 -12.46
CA TRP A 114 5.72 12.87 -11.23
C TRP A 114 4.70 12.95 -10.09
N LEU A 115 4.15 11.80 -9.72
CA LEU A 115 3.29 11.68 -8.54
C LEU A 115 4.12 11.86 -7.27
N VAL A 116 5.27 11.17 -7.18
CA VAL A 116 6.19 11.32 -6.07
C VAL A 116 7.64 11.13 -6.50
N LYS A 117 8.52 11.98 -5.95
CA LYS A 117 9.96 11.83 -5.88
C LYS A 117 10.40 12.03 -4.45
N GLU A 118 11.54 11.43 -4.11
CA GLU A 118 12.25 11.80 -2.89
C GLU A 118 12.82 13.23 -3.03
N ILE A 119 12.80 14.01 -1.94
CA ILE A 119 13.52 15.29 -1.87
C ILE A 119 15.02 15.02 -1.77
N LEU A 120 15.38 14.17 -0.81
CA LEU A 120 16.70 13.59 -0.65
C LEU A 120 16.62 12.11 -1.05
N PRO A 121 17.33 11.68 -2.12
CA PRO A 121 17.20 10.34 -2.69
C PRO A 121 17.85 9.28 -1.78
N LYS A 122 17.14 8.88 -0.72
CA LYS A 122 17.57 7.88 0.27
C LYS A 122 17.44 6.47 -0.32
N TYR A 123 16.39 6.24 -1.10
CA TYR A 123 16.03 4.92 -1.63
C TYR A 123 16.12 4.80 -3.15
N ASN A 124 16.30 5.92 -3.84
CA ASN A 124 16.14 6.03 -5.29
C ASN A 124 14.73 5.56 -5.71
N PHE A 125 13.72 6.09 -5.02
CA PHE A 125 12.31 5.78 -5.26
C PHE A 125 11.59 6.96 -5.91
N SER A 126 10.80 6.68 -6.95
CA SER A 126 9.86 7.65 -7.53
C SER A 126 8.72 6.94 -8.25
N VAL A 127 7.59 7.63 -8.39
CA VAL A 127 6.42 7.13 -9.11
C VAL A 127 5.96 8.19 -10.10
N MET A 128 5.72 7.75 -11.33
CA MET A 128 5.27 8.56 -12.44
C MET A 128 3.96 7.99 -12.98
N ILE A 129 3.04 8.87 -13.37
CA ILE A 129 1.80 8.50 -14.06
C ILE A 129 1.85 9.03 -15.48
N ASP A 130 1.40 8.22 -16.44
CA ASP A 130 1.23 8.65 -17.82
C ASP A 130 -0.26 8.83 -18.08
N ASN A 131 -0.67 10.04 -18.44
CA ASN A 131 -2.05 10.37 -18.72
C ASN A 131 -2.25 10.68 -20.21
N TYR A 132 -3.40 10.31 -20.76
CA TYR A 132 -3.76 10.53 -22.16
C TYR A 132 -5.20 11.00 -22.33
N TYR A 133 -5.48 11.73 -23.41
CA TYR A 133 -6.86 12.12 -23.71
C TYR A 133 -7.68 10.93 -24.23
N CYS A 134 -8.65 10.49 -23.41
CA CYS A 134 -9.48 9.31 -23.65
C CYS A 134 -10.82 9.61 -24.37
N GLY A 135 -11.00 10.83 -24.90
CA GLY A 135 -11.92 11.07 -26.02
C GLY A 135 -13.35 11.53 -25.71
N SER A 136 -13.55 12.42 -24.73
CA SER A 136 -14.81 13.19 -24.64
C SER A 136 -14.71 14.58 -25.29
N VAL A 137 -15.86 15.16 -25.61
CA VAL A 137 -16.00 16.56 -26.06
C VAL A 137 -15.60 17.47 -24.89
N GLY A 138 -14.32 17.80 -24.76
CA GLY A 138 -13.78 18.60 -23.66
C GLY A 138 -12.34 18.32 -23.26
N GLY A 139 -11.70 17.26 -23.78
CA GLY A 139 -10.31 16.95 -23.45
C GLY A 139 -10.14 16.24 -22.10
N LEU A 140 -11.07 15.35 -21.72
CA LEU A 140 -10.89 14.50 -20.54
C LEU A 140 -9.63 13.65 -20.71
N SER A 141 -8.79 13.69 -19.69
CA SER A 141 -7.60 12.88 -19.58
C SER A 141 -7.92 11.64 -18.72
N CYS A 142 -7.22 10.55 -18.97
CA CYS A 142 -7.33 9.30 -18.22
C CYS A 142 -5.92 8.77 -17.94
N PRO A 143 -5.67 8.11 -16.79
CA PRO A 143 -4.45 7.35 -16.59
C PRO A 143 -4.32 6.23 -17.63
N GLN A 144 -3.14 6.10 -18.21
CA GLN A 144 -2.75 5.02 -19.10
C GLN A 144 -1.89 3.98 -18.38
N SER A 145 -0.95 4.46 -17.58
CA SER A 145 0.04 3.63 -16.91
C SER A 145 0.62 4.31 -15.69
N ILE A 146 1.15 3.49 -14.79
CA ILE A 146 1.99 3.91 -13.69
C ILE A 146 3.38 3.29 -13.85
N THR A 147 4.41 4.10 -13.64
CA THR A 147 5.80 3.66 -13.65
C THR A 147 6.43 3.91 -12.29
N VAL A 148 6.90 2.85 -11.64
CA VAL A 148 7.63 2.92 -10.38
C VAL A 148 9.11 2.70 -10.65
N PHE A 149 9.93 3.65 -10.22
CA PHE A 149 11.38 3.54 -10.24
C PHE A 149 11.86 3.22 -8.83
N TYR A 150 12.62 2.15 -8.67
CA TYR A 150 13.23 1.76 -7.40
C TYR A 150 14.60 1.17 -7.62
N LYS A 151 15.65 1.79 -7.06
CA LYS A 151 17.05 1.43 -7.34
C LYS A 151 17.33 1.46 -8.85
N SER A 152 17.65 0.30 -9.44
CA SER A 152 17.87 0.13 -10.89
C SER A 152 16.65 -0.43 -11.63
N TYR A 153 15.54 -0.67 -10.93
CA TYR A 153 14.32 -1.21 -11.54
C TYR A 153 13.43 -0.10 -12.06
N LYS A 154 12.95 -0.30 -13.29
CA LYS A 154 11.81 0.39 -13.89
C LYS A 154 10.65 -0.61 -13.96
N ILE A 155 9.65 -0.41 -13.13
CA ILE A 155 8.46 -1.28 -13.04
C ILE A 155 7.30 -0.52 -13.69
N PHE A 156 6.85 -0.99 -14.83
CA PHE A 156 5.78 -0.36 -15.61
C PHE A 156 4.52 -1.22 -15.53
N ILE A 157 3.39 -0.61 -15.18
CA ILE A 157 2.09 -1.26 -15.03
C ILE A 157 1.08 -0.48 -15.88
N THR A 158 0.36 -1.18 -16.75
CA THR A 158 -0.74 -0.63 -17.56
C THR A 158 -1.88 -1.63 -17.63
N GLN A 159 -3.06 -1.17 -18.02
CA GLN A 159 -4.20 -2.03 -18.28
C GLN A 159 -4.65 -1.82 -19.73
N LYS A 160 -4.82 -2.92 -20.48
CA LYS A 160 -5.30 -2.87 -21.86
C LYS A 160 -6.64 -3.57 -21.99
N ASP A 161 -7.56 -2.92 -22.67
CA ASP A 161 -8.78 -3.55 -23.15
C ASP A 161 -8.45 -4.52 -24.29
N VAL A 162 -8.73 -5.81 -24.07
CA VAL A 162 -8.64 -6.87 -25.07
C VAL A 162 -10.03 -7.47 -25.21
N ASN A 163 -10.77 -7.05 -26.25
CA ASN A 163 -12.12 -7.52 -26.59
C ASN A 163 -13.15 -7.35 -25.45
N GLY A 164 -13.12 -6.22 -24.74
CA GLY A 164 -14.02 -5.93 -23.62
C GLY A 164 -13.55 -6.51 -22.29
N ASN A 165 -12.34 -7.07 -22.24
CA ASN A 165 -11.74 -7.59 -21.03
C ASN A 165 -10.45 -6.83 -20.72
N PHE A 166 -10.40 -6.22 -19.54
CA PHE A 166 -9.26 -5.45 -19.10
C PHE A 166 -8.15 -6.38 -18.61
N THR A 167 -7.01 -6.34 -19.28
CA THR A 167 -5.86 -7.19 -18.97
C THR A 167 -4.72 -6.35 -18.43
N ASN A 168 -4.22 -6.70 -17.25
CA ASN A 168 -3.06 -6.04 -16.65
C ASN A 168 -1.79 -6.49 -17.37
N GLN A 169 -0.98 -5.52 -17.84
CA GLN A 169 0.31 -5.77 -18.48
C GLN A 169 1.41 -5.12 -17.67
N ILE A 170 2.39 -5.94 -17.28
CA ILE A 170 3.45 -5.52 -16.38
C ILE A 170 4.80 -5.81 -17.01
N SER A 171 5.72 -4.86 -16.92
CA SER A 171 7.11 -5.08 -17.28
C SER A 171 8.08 -4.59 -16.21
N VAL A 172 9.18 -5.31 -16.05
CA VAL A 172 10.31 -4.95 -15.19
C VAL A 172 11.53 -4.80 -16.09
N ASN A 173 12.11 -3.60 -16.13
CA ASN A 173 13.21 -3.24 -17.03
C ASN A 173 12.90 -3.60 -18.49
N ASP A 174 11.71 -3.18 -18.94
CA ASP A 174 11.16 -3.38 -20.29
C ASP A 174 10.97 -4.85 -20.69
N LYS A 175 11.05 -5.79 -19.74
CA LYS A 175 10.74 -7.21 -19.93
C LYS A 175 9.40 -7.55 -19.30
N HIS A 176 8.50 -8.14 -20.09
CA HIS A 176 7.19 -8.58 -19.60
C HIS A 176 7.33 -9.60 -18.47
N VAL A 177 6.51 -9.47 -17.43
CA VAL A 177 6.43 -10.43 -16.31
C VAL A 177 4.98 -10.77 -16.02
N SER A 178 4.72 -12.01 -15.60
CA SER A 178 3.40 -12.46 -15.18
C SER A 178 3.30 -12.50 -13.66
N PRO A 179 2.27 -11.89 -13.04
CA PRO A 179 1.97 -12.08 -11.62
C PRO A 179 1.62 -13.54 -11.28
N ALA A 180 1.88 -14.03 -10.07
CA ALA A 180 2.63 -13.35 -9.01
C ALA A 180 4.13 -13.36 -9.33
N TYR A 181 4.74 -12.18 -9.39
CA TYR A 181 6.17 -11.99 -9.67
C TYR A 181 6.88 -11.52 -8.40
N GLN A 182 8.04 -12.09 -8.07
CA GLN A 182 8.83 -11.66 -6.92
C GLN A 182 10.32 -11.85 -7.16
N ASN A 183 11.11 -10.87 -6.73
CA ASN A 183 12.55 -10.97 -6.56
C ASN A 183 12.95 -10.66 -5.10
N GLY A 184 14.22 -10.39 -4.83
CA GLY A 184 14.69 -10.05 -3.48
C GLY A 184 14.27 -8.67 -2.98
N ASP A 185 13.76 -7.80 -3.86
CA ASP A 185 13.48 -6.38 -3.57
C ASP A 185 11.98 -6.07 -3.50
N PHE A 186 11.17 -6.69 -4.36
CA PHE A 186 9.74 -6.40 -4.50
C PHE A 186 8.91 -7.61 -4.96
N ARG A 187 7.59 -7.51 -4.78
CA ARG A 187 6.59 -8.48 -5.24
C ARG A 187 5.46 -7.75 -5.96
N ILE A 188 5.01 -8.30 -7.07
CA ILE A 188 3.86 -7.85 -7.86
C ILE A 188 2.81 -8.96 -7.86
N THR A 189 1.59 -8.63 -7.44
CA THR A 189 0.41 -9.51 -7.43
C THR A 189 -0.74 -8.88 -8.20
N THR A 190 -1.73 -9.69 -8.58
CA THR A 190 -2.94 -9.21 -9.27
C THR A 190 -4.15 -9.95 -8.74
N THR A 191 -5.26 -9.25 -8.55
CA THR A 191 -6.58 -9.86 -8.32
C THR A 191 -7.36 -10.02 -9.62
N GLY A 192 -6.75 -9.69 -10.76
CA GLY A 192 -7.43 -9.57 -12.06
C GLY A 192 -8.03 -8.19 -12.29
N ILE A 193 -8.43 -7.49 -11.22
CA ILE A 193 -8.89 -6.10 -11.26
C ILE A 193 -7.71 -5.18 -10.93
N ASP A 194 -7.12 -5.38 -9.75
CA ASP A 194 -6.03 -4.56 -9.24
C ASP A 194 -4.68 -5.22 -9.49
N THR A 195 -3.66 -4.41 -9.80
CA THR A 195 -2.25 -4.83 -9.70
C THR A 195 -1.63 -4.15 -8.50
N VAL A 196 -1.02 -4.95 -7.60
CA VAL A 196 -0.39 -4.47 -6.37
C VAL A 196 1.11 -4.74 -6.42
N LEU A 197 1.91 -3.69 -6.23
CA LEU A 197 3.36 -3.74 -6.04
C LEU A 197 3.68 -3.43 -4.58
N VAL A 198 4.44 -4.31 -3.93
CA VAL A 198 4.97 -4.08 -2.57
C VAL A 198 6.50 -4.13 -2.58
N ILE A 199 7.12 -3.18 -1.86
CA ILE A 199 8.57 -3.06 -1.69
C ILE A 199 8.88 -3.09 -0.19
N PRO A 200 9.14 -4.27 0.40
CA PRO A 200 9.18 -4.41 1.86
C PRO A 200 10.26 -3.61 2.55
N LYS A 201 11.44 -3.47 1.91
CA LYS A 201 12.58 -2.75 2.50
C LYS A 201 12.28 -1.28 2.85
N ILE A 202 11.32 -0.68 2.17
CA ILE A 202 10.88 0.72 2.38
C ILE A 202 9.39 0.79 2.75
N HIS A 203 8.77 -0.37 3.00
CA HIS A 203 7.34 -0.56 3.25
C HIS A 203 6.40 0.22 2.29
N ALA A 204 6.82 0.40 1.03
CA ALA A 204 6.02 1.08 0.03
C ALA A 204 5.04 0.11 -0.65
N LYS A 205 3.79 0.55 -0.84
CA LYS A 205 2.77 -0.20 -1.56
C LYS A 205 2.12 0.68 -2.62
N ILE A 206 2.01 0.16 -3.84
CA ILE A 206 1.44 0.87 -4.98
C ILE A 206 0.37 -0.05 -5.59
N THR A 207 -0.84 0.48 -5.78
CA THR A 207 -1.93 -0.22 -6.49
C THR A 207 -2.27 0.54 -7.76
N PHE A 208 -2.60 -0.19 -8.82
CA PHE A 208 -3.08 0.37 -10.08
C PHE A 208 -4.13 -0.54 -10.71
N SER A 209 -5.27 0.04 -11.10
CA SER A 209 -6.41 -0.67 -11.69
C SER A 209 -6.88 -0.04 -13.01
N GLY A 210 -5.95 0.56 -13.76
CA GLY A 210 -6.23 1.25 -15.02
C GLY A 210 -6.61 2.72 -14.82
N LEU A 211 -7.76 2.98 -14.20
CA LEU A 211 -8.24 4.35 -13.93
C LEU A 211 -8.00 4.82 -12.49
N ILE A 212 -7.53 3.94 -11.61
CA ILE A 212 -7.33 4.21 -10.19
C ILE A 212 -5.89 3.88 -9.84
N PHE A 213 -5.28 4.72 -9.01
CA PHE A 213 -4.02 4.41 -8.37
C PHE A 213 -4.05 4.77 -6.89
N SER A 214 -3.27 4.05 -6.08
CA SER A 214 -2.97 4.41 -4.71
C SER A 214 -1.49 4.16 -4.40
N ILE A 215 -0.89 5.05 -3.61
CA ILE A 215 0.51 5.01 -3.19
C ILE A 215 0.54 5.20 -1.67
N TYR A 216 0.95 4.15 -0.97
CA TYR A 216 1.20 4.16 0.46
C TYR A 216 2.70 4.26 0.73
N LEU A 217 3.10 5.28 1.50
CA LEU A 217 4.45 5.47 2.01
C LEU A 217 4.38 5.70 3.53
N PRO A 218 5.12 4.95 4.37
CA PRO A 218 5.10 5.18 5.81
C PRO A 218 5.85 6.47 6.19
N PHE A 219 5.34 7.18 7.20
CA PHE A 219 5.98 8.40 7.70
C PHE A 219 7.38 8.15 8.27
N SER A 220 7.60 7.03 8.94
CA SER A 220 8.93 6.62 9.43
C SER A 220 10.02 6.55 8.34
N GLU A 221 9.65 6.31 7.08
CA GLU A 221 10.61 6.21 5.98
C GLU A 221 10.65 7.45 5.07
N PHE A 222 9.50 8.08 4.85
CA PHE A 222 9.30 9.13 3.84
C PHE A 222 8.85 10.48 4.42
N GLY A 223 8.67 10.57 5.75
CA GLY A 223 8.25 11.79 6.42
C GLY A 223 9.15 12.97 6.07
N ASN A 224 8.55 14.07 5.62
CA ASN A 224 9.22 15.29 5.14
C ASN A 224 10.16 15.07 3.95
N ASN A 225 10.08 13.95 3.23
CA ASN A 225 11.00 13.59 2.14
C ASN A 225 10.31 13.29 0.81
N THR A 226 9.06 13.70 0.61
CA THR A 226 8.33 13.51 -0.66
C THR A 226 8.05 14.85 -1.33
N GLN A 227 8.04 14.86 -2.67
CA GLN A 227 7.64 15.99 -3.51
C GLN A 227 7.01 15.46 -4.80
N GLY A 228 6.14 16.23 -5.45
CA GLY A 228 5.38 15.79 -6.62
C GLY A 228 3.90 16.16 -6.49
N GLN A 229 3.07 15.60 -7.36
CA GLN A 229 1.62 15.82 -7.28
C GLN A 229 1.00 15.29 -5.97
N CYS A 230 1.58 14.25 -5.36
CA CYS A 230 1.13 13.72 -4.08
C CYS A 230 1.51 14.60 -2.86
N GLY A 231 2.25 15.69 -3.05
CA GLY A 231 2.65 16.60 -1.98
C GLY A 231 3.75 16.06 -1.06
N THR A 232 3.95 16.77 0.06
CA THR A 232 4.91 16.41 1.11
C THR A 232 4.21 15.58 2.17
N CYS A 233 4.76 14.43 2.55
CA CYS A 233 4.29 13.61 3.67
C CYS A 233 4.72 14.26 5.00
N ASP A 234 4.04 15.33 5.43
CA ASP A 234 4.39 16.07 6.65
C ASP A 234 3.19 16.47 7.54
N ASN A 235 2.00 15.94 7.24
CA ASN A 235 0.77 16.18 7.98
C ASN A 235 0.32 17.66 7.94
N ASN A 236 0.63 18.38 6.86
CA ASN A 236 0.31 19.79 6.66
C ASN A 236 -0.17 20.11 5.23
N ARG A 237 -1.49 20.04 5.05
CA ARG A 237 -2.18 20.42 3.79
C ARG A 237 -1.83 21.79 3.19
N LYS A 238 -1.28 22.74 3.97
CA LYS A 238 -0.99 24.11 3.49
C LYS A 238 0.16 24.18 2.48
N ASN A 239 0.99 23.14 2.39
CA ASN A 239 2.13 23.10 1.49
C ASN A 239 2.02 22.01 0.40
N ASP A 240 0.88 21.31 0.30
CA ASP A 240 0.69 20.23 -0.67
C ASP A 240 0.85 20.68 -2.12
N CYS A 241 0.43 21.91 -2.43
CA CYS A 241 0.56 22.50 -3.76
C CYS A 241 1.96 23.10 -4.00
N MET A 242 3.04 22.37 -3.66
CA MET A 242 4.43 22.81 -3.86
C MET A 242 4.89 22.58 -5.31
N LEU A 243 5.40 23.64 -5.94
CA LEU A 243 6.01 23.59 -7.27
C LEU A 243 7.38 22.91 -7.24
N PRO A 244 7.92 22.44 -8.37
CA PRO A 244 9.31 21.97 -8.48
C PRO A 244 10.35 23.01 -8.04
N SER A 245 10.00 24.30 -8.07
CA SER A 245 10.83 25.41 -7.58
C SER A 245 10.89 25.52 -6.05
N GLY A 246 10.08 24.75 -5.32
CA GLY A 246 9.91 24.83 -3.86
C GLY A 246 8.90 25.90 -3.39
N LYS A 247 8.34 26.70 -4.30
CA LYS A 247 7.29 27.69 -3.97
C LYS A 247 5.93 27.00 -3.85
N ILE A 248 5.11 27.42 -2.88
CA ILE A 248 3.72 26.99 -2.77
C ILE A 248 2.85 27.79 -3.74
N ASP A 249 2.11 27.08 -4.61
CA ASP A 249 1.11 27.66 -5.50
C ASP A 249 -0.27 27.67 -4.80
N PRO A 250 -1.09 28.72 -4.96
CA PRO A 250 -2.46 28.71 -4.45
C PRO A 250 -3.40 27.74 -5.19
N SER A 251 -2.99 27.20 -6.34
CA SER A 251 -3.75 26.28 -7.18
C SER A 251 -3.00 24.95 -7.33
N CYS A 252 -3.46 23.91 -6.63
CA CYS A 252 -2.98 22.54 -6.84
C CYS A 252 -3.09 22.06 -8.30
N PRO A 253 -4.15 22.39 -9.08
CA PRO A 253 -4.17 22.07 -10.52
C PRO A 253 -3.02 22.70 -11.31
N ASN A 254 -2.65 23.96 -11.01
CA ASN A 254 -1.50 24.61 -11.64
C ASN A 254 -0.19 23.93 -11.21
N MET A 255 -0.06 23.63 -9.92
CA MET A 255 1.10 22.89 -9.39
C MET A 255 1.26 21.55 -10.08
N ALA A 256 0.17 20.79 -10.25
CA ALA A 256 0.22 19.46 -10.82
C ALA A 256 0.78 19.46 -12.25
N HIS A 257 0.44 20.48 -13.05
CA HIS A 257 0.99 20.67 -14.39
C HIS A 257 2.51 20.88 -14.41
N GLU A 258 3.04 21.62 -13.44
CA GLU A 258 4.48 21.92 -13.36
C GLU A 258 5.32 20.68 -13.02
N TRP A 259 4.71 19.59 -12.52
CA TRP A 259 5.39 18.32 -12.24
C TRP A 259 5.50 17.38 -13.45
N HIS A 260 5.43 17.91 -14.67
CA HIS A 260 5.65 17.12 -15.88
C HIS A 260 7.08 16.56 -15.98
N ALA A 261 7.24 15.46 -16.71
CA ALA A 261 8.56 14.92 -17.04
C ALA A 261 9.28 15.82 -18.07
N ASN A 262 10.58 16.06 -17.88
CA ASN A 262 11.39 17.03 -18.64
C ASN A 262 11.48 16.76 -20.16
N ASP A 263 11.14 15.56 -20.62
CA ASP A 263 11.29 15.14 -22.02
C ASP A 263 9.96 15.15 -22.81
N SER A 264 8.87 15.57 -22.19
CA SER A 264 7.55 15.61 -22.83
C SER A 264 7.10 17.05 -23.08
N TYR A 265 6.84 17.40 -24.34
CA TYR A 265 6.11 18.63 -24.68
C TYR A 265 4.65 18.45 -24.21
N CYS A 266 4.38 18.85 -22.97
CA CYS A 266 3.03 18.81 -22.43
C CYS A 266 2.26 20.04 -22.94
N GLU A 267 1.06 19.82 -23.49
CA GLU A 267 0.19 20.93 -23.85
C GLU A 267 -0.18 21.73 -22.59
N PRO A 268 -0.28 23.08 -22.68
CA PRO A 268 -0.74 23.89 -21.55
C PRO A 268 -2.09 23.41 -21.04
N ILE A 269 -2.31 23.49 -19.72
CA ILE A 269 -3.60 23.12 -19.11
C ILE A 269 -4.72 23.85 -19.87
N PRO A 270 -5.74 23.14 -20.39
CA PRO A 270 -6.95 23.79 -20.88
C PRO A 270 -7.50 24.68 -19.77
N PRO A 271 -7.99 25.90 -20.05
CA PRO A 271 -8.62 26.71 -19.03
C PRO A 271 -9.72 25.89 -18.35
N THR A 272 -9.73 25.84 -17.01
CA THR A 272 -10.77 25.18 -16.22
C THR A 272 -12.11 25.48 -16.88
N PRO A 273 -12.91 24.46 -17.30
CA PRO A 273 -14.18 24.73 -17.93
C PRO A 273 -14.92 25.70 -17.03
N THR A 274 -15.27 26.87 -17.58
CA THR A 274 -16.05 27.88 -16.88
C THR A 274 -17.23 27.13 -16.33
N THR A 275 -17.52 27.27 -15.01
CA THR A 275 -18.63 26.64 -14.30
C THR A 275 -19.85 26.67 -15.19
N THR A 276 -19.99 25.61 -15.99
CA THR A 276 -21.12 25.47 -16.87
C THR A 276 -22.20 25.13 -15.86
N PRO A 277 -23.30 25.89 -15.79
CA PRO A 277 -24.31 25.62 -14.78
C PRO A 277 -24.63 24.14 -14.90
N THR A 278 -24.42 23.40 -13.80
CA THR A 278 -24.75 21.99 -13.73
C THR A 278 -26.13 21.88 -14.35
N PRO A 279 -26.30 21.10 -15.44
CA PRO A 279 -27.60 20.95 -16.04
C PRO A 279 -28.54 20.54 -14.90
N ASN A 280 -29.63 21.29 -14.68
CA ASN A 280 -30.55 21.10 -13.56
C ASN A 280 -31.20 19.68 -13.50
N THR A 281 -30.78 18.77 -14.39
CA THR A 281 -31.26 17.40 -14.56
C THR A 281 -30.09 16.44 -14.81
N CYS A 282 -29.12 16.33 -13.90
CA CYS A 282 -28.24 15.16 -13.83
C CYS A 282 -28.71 14.21 -12.72
N ASN A 283 -28.86 12.93 -13.03
CA ASN A 283 -29.27 11.90 -12.07
C ASN A 283 -28.02 11.30 -11.42
N THR A 284 -27.75 11.72 -10.18
CA THR A 284 -26.60 11.30 -9.37
C THR A 284 -26.96 10.25 -8.32
N THR A 285 -28.10 9.54 -8.46
CA THR A 285 -28.59 8.59 -7.45
C THR A 285 -27.58 7.50 -7.08
N ILE A 286 -26.72 7.08 -8.02
CA ILE A 286 -25.65 6.11 -7.73
C ILE A 286 -24.64 6.64 -6.69
N CYS A 287 -24.39 7.96 -6.64
CA CYS A 287 -23.46 8.57 -5.69
C CYS A 287 -23.99 8.53 -4.26
N GLU A 288 -25.31 8.42 -4.07
CA GLU A 288 -25.91 8.27 -2.74
C GLU A 288 -25.55 6.91 -2.09
N ILE A 289 -25.14 5.91 -2.87
CA ILE A 289 -24.66 4.63 -2.34
C ILE A 289 -23.44 4.86 -1.45
N ILE A 290 -22.55 5.80 -1.80
CA ILE A 290 -21.37 6.17 -0.99
C ILE A 290 -21.78 6.63 0.41
N LYS A 291 -22.92 7.33 0.54
CA LYS A 291 -23.46 7.84 1.82
C LYS A 291 -24.34 6.80 2.55
N SER A 292 -24.66 5.69 1.90
CA SER A 292 -25.62 4.71 2.40
C SER A 292 -25.00 3.78 3.45
N SER A 293 -25.84 2.95 4.07
CA SER A 293 -25.41 1.93 5.03
C SER A 293 -24.46 0.88 4.45
N VAL A 294 -24.37 0.76 3.11
CA VAL A 294 -23.41 -0.14 2.44
C VAL A 294 -21.98 0.17 2.88
N PHE A 295 -21.66 1.45 3.07
CA PHE A 295 -20.32 1.91 3.46
C PHE A 295 -20.22 2.38 4.92
N GLU A 296 -21.20 2.07 5.78
CA GLU A 296 -21.26 2.57 7.17
C GLU A 296 -20.00 2.24 7.98
N SER A 297 -19.42 1.04 7.78
CA SER A 297 -18.16 0.65 8.43
C SER A 297 -16.99 1.50 7.97
N CYS A 298 -16.97 1.92 6.71
CA CYS A 298 -15.90 2.73 6.15
C CYS A 298 -16.03 4.21 6.51
N HIS A 299 -17.25 4.75 6.67
CA HIS A 299 -17.46 6.14 7.12
C HIS A 299 -16.78 6.46 8.46
N LYS A 300 -16.52 5.42 9.27
CA LYS A 300 -15.85 5.54 10.57
C LYS A 300 -14.34 5.76 10.44
N VAL A 301 -13.75 5.41 9.29
CA VAL A 301 -12.29 5.37 9.11
C VAL A 301 -11.80 6.20 7.91
N ILE A 302 -12.65 6.46 6.90
CA ILE A 302 -12.34 7.31 5.72
C ILE A 302 -13.46 8.32 5.48
N ASP A 303 -13.08 9.59 5.32
CA ASP A 303 -13.99 10.66 4.87
C ASP A 303 -14.45 10.42 3.42
N TYR A 304 -15.75 10.24 3.24
CA TYR A 304 -16.34 9.95 1.93
C TYR A 304 -16.55 11.21 1.06
N SER A 305 -16.37 12.42 1.62
CA SER A 305 -16.73 13.67 0.96
C SER A 305 -16.09 13.85 -0.43
N PRO A 306 -14.78 13.57 -0.65
CA PRO A 306 -14.16 13.70 -1.97
C PRO A 306 -14.82 12.79 -3.03
N PHE A 307 -15.19 11.57 -2.65
CA PHE A 307 -15.76 10.55 -3.55
C PHE A 307 -17.19 10.87 -3.97
N VAL A 308 -17.98 11.50 -3.09
CA VAL A 308 -19.33 11.98 -3.43
C VAL A 308 -19.23 13.11 -4.44
N VAL A 309 -18.40 14.12 -4.14
CA VAL A 309 -18.27 15.32 -4.98
C VAL A 309 -17.73 14.94 -6.37
N SER A 310 -16.74 14.05 -6.45
CA SER A 310 -16.24 13.54 -7.73
C SER A 310 -17.30 12.76 -8.50
N CYS A 311 -18.05 11.87 -7.83
CA CYS A 311 -19.08 11.07 -8.47
C CYS A 311 -20.17 11.94 -9.11
N GLU A 312 -20.65 12.95 -8.37
CA GLU A 312 -21.64 13.91 -8.87
C GLU A 312 -21.06 14.73 -10.03
N PHE A 313 -19.81 15.19 -9.91
CA PHE A 313 -19.12 15.92 -10.96
C PHE A 313 -19.03 15.11 -12.26
N ASP A 314 -18.50 13.89 -12.21
CA ASP A 314 -18.27 13.06 -13.39
C ASP A 314 -19.58 12.74 -14.10
N ILE A 315 -20.64 12.37 -13.37
CA ILE A 315 -21.94 12.04 -13.95
C ILE A 315 -22.56 13.26 -14.63
N CYS A 316 -22.48 14.43 -14.00
CA CYS A 316 -23.09 15.65 -14.52
C CYS A 316 -22.32 16.23 -15.72
N HIS A 317 -21.01 15.99 -15.84
CA HIS A 317 -20.18 16.52 -16.95
C HIS A 317 -20.01 15.53 -18.10
N MET A 318 -19.92 14.22 -17.83
CA MET A 318 -19.75 13.21 -18.87
C MET A 318 -21.08 12.65 -19.38
N HIS A 319 -22.16 12.80 -18.61
CA HIS A 319 -23.47 12.20 -18.90
C HIS A 319 -23.45 10.67 -19.06
N ILE A 320 -22.41 9.99 -18.57
CA ILE A 320 -22.26 8.54 -18.56
C ILE A 320 -22.45 8.04 -17.14
N LYS A 321 -23.61 7.46 -16.80
CA LYS A 321 -23.89 7.02 -15.41
C LYS A 321 -22.85 6.04 -14.85
N ARG A 322 -22.28 5.17 -15.70
CA ARG A 322 -21.26 4.18 -15.30
C ARG A 322 -19.96 4.79 -14.81
N ILE A 323 -19.67 6.06 -15.10
CA ILE A 323 -18.45 6.72 -14.60
C ILE A 323 -18.46 6.85 -13.07
N GLY A 324 -19.64 6.96 -12.45
CA GLY A 324 -19.78 7.00 -10.99
C GLY A 324 -19.29 5.73 -10.30
N CYS A 325 -19.22 4.61 -11.03
CA CYS A 325 -18.65 3.36 -10.52
C CYS A 325 -17.17 3.51 -10.14
N THR A 326 -16.42 4.38 -10.81
CA THR A 326 -15.01 4.63 -10.48
C THR A 326 -14.88 5.23 -9.07
N SER A 327 -15.71 6.23 -8.73
CA SER A 327 -15.70 6.83 -7.39
C SER A 327 -16.10 5.83 -6.29
N LEU A 328 -17.08 4.96 -6.57
CA LEU A 328 -17.46 3.88 -5.66
C LEU A 328 -16.35 2.83 -5.48
N GLN A 329 -15.71 2.44 -6.58
CA GLN A 329 -14.61 1.48 -6.58
C GLN A 329 -13.41 2.01 -5.80
N THR A 330 -12.99 3.26 -6.05
CA THR A 330 -11.89 3.88 -5.31
C THR A 330 -12.22 4.01 -3.83
N TYR A 331 -13.47 4.36 -3.48
CA TYR A 331 -13.84 4.41 -2.07
C TYR A 331 -13.69 3.03 -1.42
N ALA A 332 -14.22 1.97 -2.04
CA ALA A 332 -14.06 0.61 -1.55
C ALA A 332 -12.59 0.15 -1.45
N GLU A 333 -11.73 0.53 -2.39
CA GLU A 333 -10.29 0.23 -2.36
C GLU A 333 -9.61 0.91 -1.16
N ILE A 334 -9.85 2.22 -0.95
CA ILE A 334 -9.26 2.95 0.17
C ILE A 334 -9.82 2.46 1.52
N CYS A 335 -11.09 2.04 1.56
CA CYS A 335 -11.66 1.35 2.73
C CYS A 335 -10.92 0.03 3.02
N ALA A 336 -10.63 -0.76 1.99
CA ALA A 336 -9.92 -2.03 2.12
C ALA A 336 -8.49 -1.83 2.64
N GLU A 337 -7.78 -0.78 2.18
CA GLU A 337 -6.48 -0.39 2.72
C GLU A 337 -6.54 -0.01 4.21
N ALA A 338 -7.65 0.55 4.67
CA ALA A 338 -7.93 0.79 6.08
C ALA A 338 -8.45 -0.45 6.84
N GLY A 339 -8.43 -1.63 6.21
CA GLY A 339 -8.85 -2.91 6.80
C GLY A 339 -10.36 -3.18 6.75
N VAL A 340 -11.13 -2.36 6.03
CA VAL A 340 -12.59 -2.48 5.89
C VAL A 340 -12.94 -2.86 4.46
N CYS A 341 -13.10 -4.14 4.18
CA CYS A 341 -13.58 -4.59 2.87
C CYS A 341 -15.11 -4.46 2.76
N VAL A 342 -15.60 -3.90 1.65
CA VAL A 342 -17.02 -3.61 1.42
C VAL A 342 -17.49 -4.27 0.12
N ASP A 343 -18.54 -5.10 0.20
CA ASP A 343 -19.23 -5.65 -0.98
C ASP A 343 -20.28 -4.66 -1.48
N TRP A 344 -19.88 -3.81 -2.43
CA TRP A 344 -20.66 -2.65 -2.85
C TRP A 344 -21.34 -2.80 -4.21
N ARG A 345 -20.82 -3.64 -5.12
CA ARG A 345 -21.30 -3.68 -6.52
C ARG A 345 -22.77 -4.10 -6.61
N ASN A 346 -23.23 -4.99 -5.73
CA ASN A 346 -24.62 -5.42 -5.69
C ASN A 346 -25.60 -4.29 -5.33
N ALA A 347 -25.16 -3.26 -4.61
CA ALA A 347 -25.98 -2.09 -4.27
C ALA A 347 -26.27 -1.17 -5.47
N THR A 348 -25.66 -1.45 -6.64
CA THR A 348 -25.77 -0.61 -7.84
C THR A 348 -26.83 -1.10 -8.84
N ASP A 349 -27.63 -2.11 -8.48
CA ASP A 349 -28.65 -2.71 -9.34
C ASP A 349 -28.10 -3.12 -10.73
N GLY A 350 -26.89 -3.70 -10.75
CA GLY A 350 -26.20 -4.16 -11.96
C GLY A 350 -25.49 -3.05 -12.77
N LEU A 351 -25.60 -1.79 -12.38
CA LEU A 351 -24.95 -0.68 -13.10
C LEU A 351 -23.43 -0.77 -13.08
N CYS A 352 -22.84 -1.22 -11.97
CA CYS A 352 -21.42 -1.41 -11.78
C CYS A 352 -21.01 -2.88 -11.70
N GLU A 353 -21.79 -3.79 -12.28
CA GLU A 353 -21.42 -5.20 -12.34
C GLU A 353 -20.09 -5.39 -13.07
N TYR A 354 -19.22 -6.23 -12.52
CA TYR A 354 -17.92 -6.58 -13.10
C TYR A 354 -17.96 -8.02 -13.59
N THR A 355 -17.70 -8.22 -14.89
CA THR A 355 -17.68 -9.55 -15.50
C THR A 355 -16.25 -10.06 -15.56
N CYS A 356 -15.95 -11.09 -14.77
CA CYS A 356 -14.66 -11.76 -14.82
C CYS A 356 -14.53 -12.67 -16.05
N PRO A 357 -13.32 -12.84 -16.61
CA PRO A 357 -13.06 -13.88 -17.60
C PRO A 357 -13.45 -15.26 -17.05
N SER A 358 -14.34 -15.94 -17.77
CA SER A 358 -14.71 -17.32 -17.47
C SER A 358 -13.46 -18.20 -17.44
N PRO A 359 -13.32 -19.12 -16.47
CA PRO A 359 -14.32 -19.59 -15.49
C PRO A 359 -14.35 -18.83 -14.16
N LYS A 360 -13.59 -17.73 -14.01
CA LYS A 360 -13.53 -16.98 -12.75
C LYS A 360 -14.80 -16.16 -12.51
N VAL A 361 -15.08 -15.89 -11.23
CA VAL A 361 -16.21 -15.10 -10.74
C VAL A 361 -15.71 -13.92 -9.91
N TYR A 362 -16.50 -12.86 -9.89
CA TYR A 362 -16.23 -11.69 -9.08
C TYR A 362 -16.38 -12.02 -7.59
N GLN A 363 -15.44 -11.54 -6.77
CA GLN A 363 -15.59 -11.47 -5.32
C GLN A 363 -15.15 -10.09 -4.85
N ALA A 364 -15.94 -9.44 -3.99
CA ALA A 364 -15.61 -8.12 -3.46
C ALA A 364 -14.45 -8.14 -2.46
N CYS A 365 -14.24 -9.27 -1.77
CA CYS A 365 -13.29 -9.41 -0.67
C CYS A 365 -12.45 -10.68 -0.79
N GLY A 366 -11.68 -10.79 -1.87
CA GLY A 366 -10.78 -11.91 -2.13
C GLY A 366 -9.34 -11.67 -1.65
N PRO A 367 -8.49 -12.72 -1.65
CA PRO A 367 -7.08 -12.60 -1.29
C PRO A 367 -6.26 -11.93 -2.41
N GLN A 368 -5.17 -11.23 -2.06
CA GLN A 368 -4.22 -10.67 -3.05
C GLN A 368 -3.53 -11.72 -3.91
N VAL A 369 -3.37 -12.93 -3.38
CA VAL A 369 -2.80 -14.08 -4.10
C VAL A 369 -3.79 -15.22 -3.98
N GLU A 370 -4.34 -15.63 -5.11
CA GLU A 370 -5.25 -16.77 -5.20
C GLU A 370 -4.48 -18.10 -4.98
N PRO A 371 -4.97 -19.00 -4.10
CA PRO A 371 -4.41 -20.34 -3.98
C PRO A 371 -4.56 -21.16 -5.26
N THR A 372 -3.55 -21.97 -5.54
CA THR A 372 -3.53 -22.85 -6.72
C THR A 372 -3.35 -24.31 -6.34
N CYS A 373 -3.34 -25.23 -7.31
CA CYS A 373 -2.93 -26.61 -7.07
C CYS A 373 -1.40 -26.82 -7.00
N ASP A 374 -0.61 -25.78 -7.27
CA ASP A 374 0.84 -25.80 -7.10
C ASP A 374 1.21 -25.51 -5.63
N SER A 375 1.68 -26.54 -4.93
CA SER A 375 2.09 -26.44 -3.53
C SER A 375 3.31 -25.54 -3.33
N TRP A 376 4.25 -25.50 -4.28
CA TRP A 376 5.41 -24.62 -4.22
C TRP A 376 4.99 -23.16 -4.37
N TYR A 377 4.11 -22.87 -5.32
CA TYR A 377 3.53 -21.53 -5.49
C TYR A 377 2.85 -21.07 -4.20
N ASN A 378 1.96 -21.89 -3.65
CA ASN A 378 1.24 -21.56 -2.42
C ASN A 378 2.19 -21.36 -1.24
N GLN A 379 3.20 -22.22 -1.11
CA GLN A 379 4.19 -22.06 -0.05
C GLN A 379 4.92 -20.72 -0.18
N LYS A 380 5.38 -20.36 -1.38
CA LYS A 380 6.17 -19.15 -1.61
C LYS A 380 5.37 -17.86 -1.43
N PHE A 381 4.14 -17.81 -1.95
CA PHE A 381 3.38 -16.56 -2.03
C PHE A 381 2.32 -16.40 -0.93
N ILE A 382 1.81 -17.50 -0.35
CA ILE A 382 0.68 -17.48 0.58
C ILE A 382 1.12 -17.89 1.99
N TYR A 383 1.76 -19.06 2.15
CA TYR A 383 2.01 -19.62 3.49
C TYR A 383 3.30 -19.15 4.16
N THR A 384 4.29 -18.68 3.39
CA THR A 384 5.53 -18.17 3.97
C THR A 384 5.30 -16.78 4.56
N VAL A 385 5.33 -16.69 5.88
CA VAL A 385 5.27 -15.43 6.62
C VAL A 385 6.61 -14.71 6.49
N ASN A 386 6.59 -13.58 5.81
CA ASN A 386 7.73 -12.69 5.58
C ASN A 386 7.24 -11.25 5.39
N GLU A 387 8.17 -10.31 5.19
CA GLU A 387 7.88 -8.89 5.04
C GLU A 387 6.90 -8.61 3.87
N PHE A 388 6.93 -9.40 2.79
CA PHE A 388 5.96 -9.29 1.70
C PHE A 388 4.53 -9.63 2.16
N SER A 389 4.36 -10.75 2.86
CA SER A 389 3.05 -11.23 3.30
C SER A 389 2.36 -10.27 4.28
N ALA A 390 3.14 -9.53 5.10
CA ALA A 390 2.61 -8.52 6.00
C ALA A 390 1.97 -7.34 5.25
N MET A 391 2.48 -7.00 4.07
CA MET A 391 1.99 -5.89 3.24
C MET A 391 0.87 -6.30 2.27
N THR A 392 0.65 -7.60 2.07
CA THR A 392 -0.38 -8.13 1.15
C THR A 392 -1.56 -8.79 1.86
N ASN A 393 -1.71 -8.58 3.17
CA ASN A 393 -2.83 -9.12 3.96
C ASN A 393 -4.09 -8.23 3.90
N VAL A 394 -4.37 -7.66 2.73
CA VAL A 394 -5.55 -6.83 2.47
C VAL A 394 -6.48 -7.62 1.56
N LYS A 395 -7.78 -7.65 1.89
CA LYS A 395 -8.78 -8.22 1.00
C LYS A 395 -9.30 -7.13 0.08
N SER A 396 -9.24 -7.33 -1.22
CA SER A 396 -9.78 -6.41 -2.21
C SER A 396 -10.61 -7.17 -3.23
N GLU A 397 -11.26 -6.44 -4.12
CA GLU A 397 -12.08 -7.06 -5.15
C GLU A 397 -11.22 -7.71 -6.24
N GLY A 398 -11.78 -8.71 -6.88
CA GLY A 398 -11.06 -9.47 -7.89
C GLY A 398 -11.86 -10.57 -8.55
N CYS A 399 -11.17 -11.26 -9.45
CA CYS A 399 -11.65 -12.42 -10.17
C CYS A 399 -10.96 -13.67 -9.64
N PHE A 400 -11.75 -14.59 -9.11
CA PHE A 400 -11.28 -15.80 -8.46
C PHE A 400 -12.08 -17.01 -8.96
N CYS A 401 -11.54 -18.21 -8.81
CA CYS A 401 -12.27 -19.43 -9.02
C CYS A 401 -13.52 -19.50 -8.11
N PRO A 402 -14.63 -20.08 -8.60
CA PRO A 402 -15.79 -20.38 -7.78
C PRO A 402 -15.43 -21.16 -6.50
N ASN A 403 -16.21 -20.98 -5.43
CA ASN A 403 -15.93 -21.53 -4.09
C ASN A 403 -15.72 -23.06 -4.04
N ASP A 404 -16.21 -23.81 -5.03
CA ASP A 404 -16.12 -25.27 -5.18
C ASP A 404 -14.98 -25.72 -6.10
N SER A 405 -14.07 -24.81 -6.46
CA SER A 405 -12.96 -25.07 -7.36
C SER A 405 -11.68 -24.33 -6.93
N ILE A 406 -10.55 -24.76 -7.48
CA ILE A 406 -9.21 -24.22 -7.18
C ILE A 406 -8.55 -23.90 -8.52
N LEU A 407 -7.78 -22.81 -8.58
CA LEU A 407 -7.01 -22.48 -9.76
C LEU A 407 -5.95 -23.56 -10.03
N LEU A 408 -5.90 -24.09 -11.25
CA LEU A 408 -4.98 -25.19 -11.58
C LEU A 408 -3.52 -24.77 -11.38
N SER A 409 -3.13 -23.61 -11.88
CA SER A 409 -1.79 -23.03 -11.68
C SER A 409 -1.82 -21.53 -11.91
N SER A 410 -0.77 -20.80 -11.51
CA SER A 410 -0.67 -19.35 -11.72
C SER A 410 -0.52 -18.93 -13.19
N THR A 411 -0.36 -19.89 -14.10
CA THR A 411 -0.22 -19.65 -15.56
C THR A 411 -1.40 -20.20 -16.36
N SER A 412 -2.42 -20.72 -15.67
CA SER A 412 -3.63 -21.28 -16.26
C SER A 412 -4.84 -20.51 -15.73
N ASP A 413 -5.82 -20.28 -16.58
CA ASP A 413 -7.13 -19.74 -16.17
C ASP A 413 -8.14 -20.86 -15.80
N GLU A 414 -7.71 -22.12 -15.73
CA GLU A 414 -8.58 -23.25 -15.42
C GLU A 414 -8.87 -23.39 -13.92
N CYS A 415 -10.15 -23.49 -13.56
CA CYS A 415 -10.60 -23.83 -12.21
C CYS A 415 -11.01 -25.31 -12.16
N VAL A 416 -10.36 -26.08 -11.28
CA VAL A 416 -10.58 -27.53 -11.13
C VAL A 416 -11.24 -27.85 -9.79
N PRO A 417 -12.12 -28.87 -9.70
CA PRO A 417 -12.83 -29.20 -8.46
C PRO A 417 -11.91 -29.74 -7.35
N ASN A 418 -10.76 -30.29 -7.73
CA ASN A 418 -9.72 -30.72 -6.81
C ASN A 418 -8.36 -30.72 -7.51
N CYS A 419 -7.30 -30.67 -6.71
CA CYS A 419 -5.92 -30.75 -7.19
C CYS A 419 -5.47 -32.18 -7.47
N ALA A 420 -6.39 -33.08 -7.83
CA ALA A 420 -5.99 -34.40 -8.28
C ALA A 420 -5.09 -34.21 -9.49
N GLN A 421 -3.85 -34.72 -9.39
CA GLN A 421 -2.99 -34.76 -10.54
C GLN A 421 -3.75 -35.51 -11.65
N PRO A 422 -3.71 -35.04 -12.91
CA PRO A 422 -4.22 -35.86 -14.00
C PRO A 422 -3.60 -37.25 -13.82
N PRO A 423 -4.38 -38.34 -13.93
CA PRO A 423 -3.78 -39.66 -13.96
C PRO A 423 -2.71 -39.60 -15.05
N LEU A 424 -1.46 -39.86 -14.68
CA LEU A 424 -0.36 -39.98 -15.63
C LEU A 424 -0.85 -40.94 -16.72
N SER A 425 -1.15 -40.40 -17.90
CA SER A 425 -1.41 -41.24 -19.04
C SER A 425 -0.05 -41.84 -19.39
N CYS A 426 0.09 -43.14 -19.13
CA CYS A 426 1.25 -43.89 -19.60
C CYS A 426 1.04 -44.10 -21.09
N ASP A 427 1.46 -43.11 -21.87
CA ASP A 427 1.47 -43.18 -23.32
C ASP A 427 2.70 -44.04 -23.69
N GLU A 428 2.46 -45.34 -23.86
CA GLU A 428 3.38 -46.36 -24.40
C GLU A 428 4.30 -47.10 -23.41
N GLU A 429 4.48 -48.40 -23.69
CA GLU A 429 5.30 -49.35 -22.95
C GLU A 429 6.78 -48.90 -22.92
N GLY A 430 7.30 -48.60 -21.73
CA GLY A 430 8.74 -48.43 -21.52
C GLY A 430 9.20 -47.19 -20.75
N GLN A 431 8.31 -46.31 -20.29
CA GLN A 431 8.72 -45.12 -19.52
C GLN A 431 9.00 -45.42 -18.03
N VAL A 432 10.02 -44.75 -17.48
CA VAL A 432 10.45 -44.86 -16.07
C VAL A 432 9.89 -43.69 -15.27
N LYS A 433 9.32 -44.00 -14.10
CA LYS A 433 8.87 -43.03 -13.10
C LYS A 433 10.08 -42.25 -12.56
N VAL A 434 10.14 -40.94 -12.82
CA VAL A 434 11.09 -40.04 -12.14
C VAL A 434 10.28 -39.10 -11.27
N THR A 435 10.27 -39.37 -9.97
CA THR A 435 9.87 -38.40 -8.95
C THR A 435 11.14 -37.83 -8.34
N ASP A 436 11.38 -36.54 -8.56
CA ASP A 436 12.47 -35.82 -7.88
C ASP A 436 12.22 -35.80 -6.37
N THR A 437 13.00 -36.60 -5.65
CA THR A 437 13.44 -36.30 -4.28
C THR A 437 14.75 -37.03 -4.00
N VAL A 438 15.65 -36.29 -3.38
CA VAL A 438 16.97 -36.68 -2.88
C VAL A 438 16.88 -37.93 -1.98
N GLY A 439 17.70 -38.95 -2.26
CA GLY A 439 18.03 -40.03 -1.33
C GLY A 439 17.29 -41.36 -1.53
N CYS A 440 17.98 -42.31 -2.17
CA CYS A 440 17.81 -43.77 -2.12
C CYS A 440 16.38 -44.37 -2.09
N CYS A 441 15.90 -44.93 -3.22
CA CYS A 441 15.33 -46.31 -3.31
C CYS A 441 14.87 -46.72 -4.72
N GLN A 442 14.52 -48.01 -4.83
CA GLN A 442 14.49 -48.91 -6.00
C GLN A 442 13.61 -48.52 -7.21
N LYS A 443 14.02 -49.01 -8.39
CA LYS A 443 13.28 -48.95 -9.66
C LYS A 443 12.20 -50.05 -9.70
N ASP A 444 10.94 -49.68 -9.67
CA ASP A 444 9.84 -50.56 -10.10
C ASP A 444 9.44 -50.25 -11.54
N LYS A 445 9.32 -51.30 -12.34
CA LYS A 445 8.72 -51.22 -13.69
C LYS A 445 7.20 -51.16 -13.54
N CYS A 446 6.54 -50.33 -14.33
CA CYS A 446 5.11 -50.49 -14.57
C CYS A 446 4.89 -51.91 -15.13
N GLY A 447 4.07 -52.69 -14.44
CA GLY A 447 3.69 -54.05 -14.83
C GLY A 447 2.53 -54.05 -15.81
#